data_AF-A0A9P0LSZ4-F1
#
_entry.id   AF-A0A9P0LSZ4-F1
#
_cell.length_a   1.000
_cell.length_b   1.000
_cell.length_c   1.000
_cell.angle_alpha   90.00
_cell.angle_beta   90.00
_cell.angle_gamma   90.00
#
_symmetry.space_group_name_H-M   'P 1'
#
loop_
_entity.id
_entity.type
_entity.pdbx_description
1 polymer ?
#
loop_
_entity_poly.entity_id
_entity_poly.type
_entity_poly.pdbx_seq_one_letter_code
_entity_poly.pdbx_strand_id
1 'polypeptide(L)'
;MMSEEFATSKGVRQGGGLSPLLFIVFMDDLIRHCRQRTKPIFVRYRKLQKVELAECAIADDLVLVTGSVGSLQENLNIWNTALEDNGMKLNKLKTNVMAVSNEKLNMDVRIDNKIITPLNIWELYWNLTAEMK
;
A
#
# COMPACT_ATOMS: atom_id res chain seq x y z
N MET A 1 -38.94 6.82 -11.19
CA MET A 1 -38.31 5.79 -12.03
C MET A 1 -37.42 4.96 -11.12
N MET A 2 -37.73 3.68 -10.91
CA MET A 2 -36.95 2.75 -10.08
C MET A 2 -36.00 1.98 -11.00
N SER A 3 -34.75 1.79 -10.58
CA SER A 3 -33.78 0.98 -11.33
C SER A 3 -34.16 -0.50 -11.29
N GLU A 4 -33.80 -1.25 -12.33
CA GLU A 4 -33.94 -2.70 -12.35
C GLU A 4 -32.95 -3.38 -11.39
N GLU A 5 -33.32 -4.56 -10.88
CA GLU A 5 -32.43 -5.37 -10.04
C GLU A 5 -31.26 -5.92 -10.86
N PHE A 6 -30.06 -5.89 -10.30
CA PHE A 6 -28.88 -6.49 -10.90
C PHE A 6 -28.06 -7.23 -9.84
N ALA A 7 -27.44 -8.35 -10.24
CA ALA A 7 -26.60 -9.13 -9.35
C ALA A 7 -25.16 -8.59 -9.31
N THR A 8 -24.60 -8.47 -8.11
CA THR A 8 -23.19 -8.15 -7.88
C THR A 8 -22.40 -9.43 -7.60
N SER A 9 -21.40 -9.74 -8.43
CA SER A 9 -20.58 -10.97 -8.29
C SER A 9 -19.21 -10.74 -7.66
N LYS A 10 -18.79 -9.49 -7.47
CA LYS A 10 -17.49 -9.12 -6.90
C LYS A 10 -17.59 -7.88 -6.01
N GLY A 11 -16.72 -7.83 -5.01
CA GLY A 11 -16.60 -6.69 -4.09
C GLY A 11 -17.65 -6.67 -2.99
N VAL A 12 -17.57 -5.63 -2.16
CA VAL A 12 -18.52 -5.36 -1.08
C VAL A 12 -19.38 -4.14 -1.43
N ARG A 13 -20.63 -4.13 -0.98
CA ARG A 13 -21.57 -3.04 -1.26
C ARG A 13 -21.11 -1.74 -0.55
N GLN A 14 -20.86 -0.67 -1.29
CA GLN A 14 -20.59 0.64 -0.69
C GLN A 14 -21.80 1.13 0.12
N GLY A 15 -21.56 1.68 1.31
CA GLY A 15 -22.61 2.09 2.24
C GLY A 15 -23.29 0.95 3.01
N GLY A 16 -22.86 -0.30 2.79
CA GLY A 16 -23.28 -1.43 3.63
C GLY A 16 -22.57 -1.40 4.99
N GLY A 17 -23.31 -1.53 6.09
CA GLY A 17 -22.72 -1.46 7.44
C GLY A 17 -21.66 -2.53 7.74
N LEU A 18 -21.73 -3.69 7.07
CA LEU A 18 -20.75 -4.78 7.22
C LEU A 18 -19.57 -4.68 6.26
N SER A 19 -19.68 -3.89 5.20
CA SER A 19 -18.69 -3.82 4.13
C SER A 19 -17.31 -3.38 4.61
N PRO A 20 -17.16 -2.37 5.51
CA PRO A 20 -15.86 -2.01 6.06
C PRO A 20 -15.20 -3.15 6.82
N LEU A 21 -15.98 -3.90 7.62
CA LEU A 21 -15.46 -5.02 8.41
C LEU A 21 -14.98 -6.17 7.52
N LEU A 22 -15.77 -6.53 6.51
CA LEU A 22 -15.40 -7.57 5.54
C LEU A 22 -14.11 -7.20 4.79
N PHE A 23 -13.98 -5.93 4.42
CA PHE A 23 -12.78 -5.43 3.77
C PHE A 23 -11.55 -5.49 4.69
N ILE A 24 -11.69 -5.13 5.97
CA ILE A 24 -10.60 -5.26 6.95
C ILE A 24 -10.16 -6.72 7.12
N VAL A 25 -11.11 -7.66 7.22
CA VAL A 25 -10.79 -9.10 7.37
C VAL A 25 -10.04 -9.61 6.14
N PHE A 26 -10.50 -9.24 4.95
CA PHE A 26 -9.83 -9.57 3.69
C PHE A 26 -8.40 -9.00 3.64
N MET A 27 -8.24 -7.71 4.00
CA MET A 27 -6.93 -7.05 4.01
C MET A 27 -5.97 -7.66 5.04
N ASP A 28 -6.47 -8.07 6.22
CA ASP A 28 -5.64 -8.74 7.24
C ASP A 28 -5.07 -10.06 6.71
N ASP A 29 -5.84 -10.82 5.94
CA ASP A 29 -5.37 -12.05 5.30
C ASP A 29 -4.30 -11.78 4.24
N LEU A 30 -4.54 -10.78 3.40
CA LEU A 30 -3.60 -10.35 2.37
C LEU A 30 -2.27 -9.85 2.97
N ILE A 31 -2.34 -9.05 4.04
CA ILE A 31 -1.16 -8.59 4.80
C ILE A 31 -0.38 -9.78 5.34
N ARG A 32 -1.06 -10.75 5.95
CA ARG A 32 -0.41 -11.97 6.49
C ARG A 32 0.28 -12.78 5.38
N HIS A 33 -0.34 -12.88 4.19
CA HIS A 33 0.26 -13.55 3.04
C HIS A 33 1.50 -12.82 2.51
N CYS A 34 1.43 -11.50 2.33
CA CYS A 34 2.53 -10.69 1.82
C CYS A 34 3.71 -10.62 2.80
N ARG A 35 3.44 -10.45 4.11
CA ARG A 35 4.46 -10.31 5.17
C ARG A 35 5.48 -11.44 5.19
N GLN A 36 5.08 -12.66 4.82
CA GLN A 36 5.97 -13.83 4.80
C GLN A 36 7.03 -13.75 3.70
N ARG A 37 6.83 -12.89 2.69
CA ARG A 37 7.66 -12.80 1.48
C ARG A 37 8.36 -11.45 1.37
N THR A 38 7.83 -10.41 2.02
CA THR A 38 8.40 -9.06 2.00
C THR A 38 9.60 -8.92 2.94
N LYS A 39 10.51 -8.00 2.60
CA LYS A 39 11.66 -7.62 3.43
C LYS A 39 11.29 -6.42 4.32
N PRO A 40 11.15 -6.59 5.65
CA PRO A 40 10.89 -5.46 6.54
C PRO A 40 12.14 -4.63 6.80
N ILE A 41 11.94 -3.41 7.29
CA ILE A 41 12.99 -2.59 7.91
C ILE A 41 13.02 -2.83 9.42
N PHE A 42 14.23 -2.92 9.99
CA PHE A 42 14.41 -2.88 11.44
C PHE A 42 14.18 -1.47 11.97
N VAL A 43 13.30 -1.33 12.95
CA VAL A 43 12.96 -0.03 13.56
C VAL A 43 13.71 0.16 14.87
N ARG A 44 13.55 -0.77 15.82
CA ARG A 44 14.21 -0.75 17.13
C ARG A 44 14.00 -2.05 17.90
N TYR A 45 14.60 -2.14 19.08
CA TYR A 45 14.18 -3.08 20.11
C TYR A 45 13.10 -2.47 21.02
N ARG A 46 12.11 -3.27 21.42
CA ARG A 46 11.12 -2.94 22.45
C ARG A 46 11.00 -4.14 23.40
N LYS A 47 11.27 -3.95 24.69
CA LYS A 47 11.26 -5.04 25.69
C LYS A 47 12.08 -6.27 25.24
N LEU A 48 13.30 -6.03 24.74
CA LEU A 48 14.22 -7.04 24.19
C LEU A 48 13.71 -7.78 22.93
N GLN A 49 12.58 -7.39 22.35
CA GLN A 49 12.08 -7.93 21.08
C GLN A 49 12.42 -7.00 19.93
N LYS A 50 12.86 -7.58 18.80
CA LYS A 50 13.10 -6.85 17.55
C LYS A 50 11.76 -6.35 17.00
N VAL A 51 11.67 -5.06 16.69
CA VAL A 51 10.51 -4.45 16.03
C VAL A 51 10.88 -4.15 14.59
N GLU A 52 10.06 -4.68 13.69
CA GLU A 52 10.21 -4.58 12.25
C GLU A 52 8.95 -3.98 11.64
N LEU A 53 9.11 -3.27 10.53
CA LEU A 53 8.03 -2.65 9.78
C LEU A 53 8.18 -3.01 8.31
N ALA A 54 7.13 -3.53 7.68
CA ALA A 54 7.10 -3.80 6.24
C ALA A 54 6.03 -2.96 5.55
N GLU A 55 4.84 -2.88 6.16
CA GLU A 55 3.73 -2.12 5.62
C GLU A 55 2.79 -1.54 6.71
N CYS A 56 2.03 -0.53 6.31
CA CYS A 56 0.87 -0.02 7.02
C CYS A 56 -0.32 0.02 6.05
N ALA A 57 -1.48 -0.48 6.46
CA ALA A 57 -2.70 -0.43 5.65
C ALA A 57 -3.82 0.24 6.42
N ILE A 58 -4.54 1.16 5.77
CA ILE A 58 -5.71 1.87 6.30
C ILE A 58 -6.76 1.88 5.21
N ALA A 59 -7.84 1.10 5.37
CA ALA A 59 -8.81 0.90 4.31
C ALA A 59 -8.10 0.59 2.97
N ASP A 60 -8.43 1.31 1.90
CA ASP A 60 -7.85 1.12 0.57
C ASP A 60 -6.42 1.68 0.41
N ASP A 61 -5.89 2.40 1.39
CA ASP A 61 -4.53 2.93 1.37
C ASP A 61 -3.52 1.93 1.94
N LEU A 62 -2.41 1.76 1.22
CA LEU A 62 -1.29 0.88 1.59
C LEU A 62 0.03 1.64 1.47
N VAL A 63 0.84 1.56 2.53
CA VAL A 63 2.18 2.14 2.60
C VAL A 63 3.19 1.02 2.79
N LEU A 64 4.20 0.95 1.92
CA LEU A 64 5.33 0.02 2.05
C LEU A 64 6.56 0.76 2.57
N VAL A 65 7.26 0.19 3.53
CA VAL A 65 8.46 0.77 4.14
C VAL A 65 9.61 -0.21 4.06
N THR A 66 10.73 0.21 3.46
CA THR A 66 11.91 -0.64 3.30
C THR A 66 13.19 0.18 3.48
N GLY A 67 14.32 -0.52 3.68
CA GLY A 67 15.64 0.12 3.83
C GLY A 67 16.38 0.39 2.52
N SER A 68 15.85 -0.02 1.36
CA SER A 68 16.54 0.17 0.07
C SER A 68 15.56 0.20 -1.11
N VAL A 69 15.95 0.85 -2.21
CA VAL A 69 15.15 0.90 -3.45
C VAL A 69 14.91 -0.50 -4.02
N GLY A 70 15.91 -1.39 -3.96
CA GLY A 70 15.77 -2.77 -4.40
C GLY A 70 14.73 -3.54 -3.58
N SER A 71 14.80 -3.44 -2.26
CA SER A 71 13.80 -4.05 -1.37
C SER A 71 12.40 -3.47 -1.59
N LEU A 72 12.29 -2.17 -1.86
CA LEU A 72 11.02 -1.53 -2.19
C LEU A 72 10.42 -2.12 -3.47
N GLN A 73 11.21 -2.24 -4.54
CA GLN A 73 10.76 -2.83 -5.80
C GLN A 73 10.30 -4.29 -5.62
N GLU A 74 11.04 -5.09 -4.86
CA GLU A 74 10.67 -6.48 -4.58
C GLU A 74 9.36 -6.57 -3.78
N ASN A 75 9.24 -5.80 -2.69
CA ASN A 75 8.02 -5.78 -1.88
C ASN A 75 6.83 -5.31 -2.71
N LEU A 76 7.01 -4.29 -3.54
CA LEU A 76 5.97 -3.78 -4.43
C LEU A 76 5.50 -4.84 -5.44
N ASN A 77 6.43 -5.62 -6.01
CA ASN A 77 6.08 -6.72 -6.93
C ASN A 77 5.27 -7.82 -6.22
N ILE A 78 5.66 -8.18 -4.98
CA ILE A 78 4.91 -9.14 -4.16
C ILE A 78 3.49 -8.65 -3.93
N TRP A 79 3.35 -7.38 -3.51
CA TRP A 79 2.06 -6.76 -3.25
C TRP A 79 1.20 -6.63 -4.51
N ASN A 80 1.78 -6.22 -5.64
CA ASN A 80 1.07 -6.12 -6.92
C ASN A 80 0.50 -7.48 -7.33
N THR A 81 1.33 -8.53 -7.28
CA THR A 81 0.91 -9.90 -7.61
C THR A 81 -0.20 -10.38 -6.67
N ALA A 82 -0.03 -10.23 -5.36
CA ALA A 82 -1.01 -10.68 -4.38
C ALA A 82 -2.36 -9.95 -4.51
N LEU A 83 -2.34 -8.65 -4.81
CA LEU A 83 -3.56 -7.88 -5.07
C LEU A 83 -4.24 -8.38 -6.36
N GLU A 84 -3.50 -8.58 -7.44
CA GLU A 84 -4.05 -9.06 -8.72
C GLU A 84 -4.66 -10.46 -8.60
N ASP A 85 -4.00 -11.38 -7.91
CA ASP A 85 -4.49 -12.73 -7.63
C ASP A 85 -5.82 -12.71 -6.86
N ASN A 86 -6.04 -11.66 -6.06
CA ASN A 86 -7.27 -11.44 -5.29
C ASN A 86 -8.25 -10.46 -5.96
N GLY A 87 -8.05 -10.13 -7.24
CA GLY A 87 -8.97 -9.30 -8.02
C GLY A 87 -8.92 -7.81 -7.70
N MET A 88 -7.88 -7.35 -7.00
CA MET A 88 -7.58 -5.94 -6.74
C MET A 88 -6.49 -5.42 -7.68
N LYS A 89 -6.39 -4.10 -7.83
CA LYS A 89 -5.36 -3.46 -8.65
C LYS A 89 -4.82 -2.22 -7.96
N LEU A 90 -3.50 -2.06 -7.97
CA LEU A 90 -2.86 -0.82 -7.54
C LEU A 90 -3.21 0.31 -8.50
N ASN A 91 -3.57 1.47 -7.95
CA ASN A 91 -3.77 2.66 -8.75
C ASN A 91 -2.43 3.35 -9.02
N LYS A 92 -1.80 2.97 -10.13
CA LYS A 92 -0.48 3.46 -10.57
C LYS A 92 -0.36 4.99 -10.62
N LEU A 93 -1.46 5.70 -10.89
CA LEU A 93 -1.46 7.17 -10.96
C LEU A 93 -1.48 7.81 -9.58
N LYS A 94 -2.01 7.11 -8.57
CA LYS A 94 -2.05 7.56 -7.18
C LYS A 94 -0.91 7.01 -6.34
N THR A 95 -0.26 5.94 -6.78
CA THR A 95 0.92 5.40 -6.10
C THR A 95 2.09 6.35 -6.26
N ASN A 96 2.71 6.72 -5.15
CA ASN A 96 3.89 7.57 -5.13
C ASN A 96 5.02 6.88 -4.37
N VAL A 97 6.27 7.25 -4.69
CA VAL A 97 7.46 6.77 -3.98
C VAL A 97 8.16 7.94 -3.32
N MET A 98 8.61 7.75 -2.08
CA MET A 98 9.35 8.75 -1.32
C MET A 98 10.58 8.11 -0.71
N ALA A 99 11.65 8.90 -0.62
CA ALA A 99 12.89 8.52 0.02
C ALA A 99 13.24 9.48 1.15
N VAL A 100 13.58 8.93 2.30
CA VAL A 100 14.12 9.69 3.44
C VAL A 100 15.60 9.34 3.54
N SER A 101 16.45 10.19 2.98
CA SER A 101 17.90 9.99 2.92
C SER A 101 18.63 11.33 2.95
N ASN A 102 19.83 11.34 3.49
CA ASN A 102 20.75 12.49 3.40
C ASN A 102 21.41 12.59 2.01
N GLU A 103 21.28 11.55 1.19
CA GLU A 103 21.83 11.47 -0.15
C GLU A 103 20.72 11.46 -1.20
N LYS A 104 21.03 12.02 -2.38
CA LYS A 104 20.13 11.94 -3.53
C LYS A 104 20.14 10.52 -4.07
N LEU A 105 19.05 9.80 -3.82
CA LEU A 105 18.88 8.44 -4.32
C LEU A 105 18.25 8.44 -5.71
N ASN A 106 18.69 7.52 -6.55
CA ASN A 106 18.02 7.23 -7.81
C ASN A 106 16.82 6.33 -7.54
N MET A 107 15.61 6.88 -7.63
CA MET A 107 14.34 6.19 -7.35
C MET A 107 13.73 5.65 -8.64
N ASP A 108 14.35 4.61 -9.22
CA ASP A 108 13.77 3.87 -10.35
C ASP A 108 12.92 2.71 -9.83
N VAL A 109 11.69 3.04 -9.43
CA VAL A 109 10.69 2.07 -8.97
C VAL A 109 9.59 1.98 -10.01
N ARG A 110 9.18 0.75 -10.35
CA ARG A 110 8.27 0.46 -11.46
C ARG A 110 7.12 -0.44 -11.03
N ILE A 111 5.94 -0.18 -11.60
CA ILE A 111 4.80 -1.11 -11.57
C ILE A 111 4.44 -1.42 -13.02
N ASP A 112 4.43 -2.70 -13.40
CA ASP A 112 4.18 -3.18 -14.77
C ASP A 112 4.99 -2.39 -15.81
N ASN A 113 6.29 -2.28 -15.56
CA ASN A 113 7.28 -1.54 -16.38
C ASN A 113 7.06 -0.03 -16.48
N LYS A 114 6.11 0.57 -15.76
CA LYS A 114 5.94 2.02 -15.69
C LYS A 114 6.62 2.59 -14.45
N ILE A 115 7.48 3.58 -14.65
CA ILE A 115 8.17 4.29 -13.57
C ILE A 115 7.13 5.08 -12.76
N ILE A 116 7.20 4.96 -11.43
CA ILE A 116 6.40 5.76 -10.50
C ILE A 116 7.10 7.10 -10.28
N THR A 117 6.33 8.17 -10.23
CA THR A 117 6.85 9.50 -9.91
C THR A 117 7.38 9.53 -8.48
N PRO A 118 8.66 9.89 -8.27
CA PRO A 118 9.16 10.16 -6.93
C PRO A 118 8.60 11.49 -6.42
N LEU A 119 8.01 11.50 -5.23
CA LEU A 119 7.59 12.70 -4.53
C LEU A 119 8.73 13.25 -3.69
N ASN A 120 8.83 14.58 -3.65
CA ASN A 120 9.68 15.24 -2.66
C ASN A 120 8.94 15.30 -1.31
N ILE A 121 9.68 15.20 -0.20
CA ILE A 121 9.12 15.30 1.16
C ILE A 121 8.35 16.61 1.37
N TRP A 122 8.76 17.70 0.72
CA TRP A 122 8.08 18.99 0.79
C TRP A 122 6.71 19.00 0.08
N GLU A 123 6.57 18.24 -1.01
CA GLU A 123 5.29 18.09 -1.71
C GLU A 123 4.31 17.28 -0.86
N LEU A 124 4.81 16.28 -0.11
CA LEU A 124 4.00 15.53 0.85
C LEU A 124 3.48 16.42 1.98
N TYR A 125 4.33 17.24 2.58
CA TYR A 125 3.89 18.19 3.62
C TYR A 125 2.78 19.12 3.10
N TRP A 126 2.93 19.64 1.88
CA TRP A 126 1.92 20.49 1.28
C TRP A 126 0.59 19.75 1.05
N ASN A 127 0.64 18.55 0.47
CA ASN A 127 -0.56 17.75 0.21
C ASN A 127 -1.30 17.35 1.49
N LEU A 128 -0.57 16.93 2.53
CA LEU A 128 -1.16 16.61 3.84
C LEU A 128 -1.82 17.83 4.48
N THR A 129 -1.22 19.02 4.36
CA THR A 129 -1.85 20.25 4.86
C THR A 129 -3.04 20.73 4.02
N ALA A 130 -3.09 20.36 2.74
CA ALA A 130 -4.20 20.69 1.85
C ALA A 130 -5.43 19.80 2.08
N GLU A 131 -5.23 18.53 2.42
CA GLU A 131 -6.32 17.57 2.71
C GLU A 131 -6.91 17.74 4.12
N MET A 132 -6.21 18.42 5.03
CA MET A 132 -6.68 18.71 6.40
C MET A 132 -7.50 20.01 6.52
N LYS A 133 -7.85 20.66 5.40
CA LYS A 133 -8.77 21.82 5.33
C LYS A 133 -10.09 21.43 4.70
#